data_AF-A0A8H7WZY8-F1
#
_entry.id   AF-A0A8H7WZY8-F1
#
_cell.length_a   1.000
_cell.length_b   1.000
_cell.length_c   1.000
_cell.angle_alpha   90.00
_cell.angle_beta   90.00
_cell.angle_gamma   90.00
#
_symmetry.space_group_name_H-M   'P 1'
#
loop_
_entity.id
_entity.type
_entity.pdbx_description
1 polymer ?
#
loop_
_entity_poly.entity_id
_entity_poly.type
_entity_poly.pdbx_seq_one_letter_code
_entity_poly.pdbx_strand_id
1 'polypeptide(L)'
;MQELLMEIRNGFRETRDIREKVTLIKTASRNLDREIKVKVRNSHSIQALRRLTEEDIKERITQALAAEPATANLASQVTAAKQLKSGDIMIYTTTTEGAEALKGKRKWLSSLGTKSEILEETYGVPVHRVPVNRVNVNNQAQII
;
A
#
# COMPACT_ATOMS: atom_id res chain seq x y z
N MET A 1 -2.28 -35.12 38.70
CA MET A 1 -1.44 -33.97 39.13
C MET A 1 -0.40 -33.57 38.08
N GLN A 2 0.28 -34.48 37.36
CA GLN A 2 1.28 -34.10 36.35
C GLN A 2 0.69 -33.62 35.01
N GLU A 3 -0.45 -34.16 34.54
CA GLU A 3 -1.07 -33.75 33.27
C GLU A 3 -1.55 -32.30 33.27
N LEU A 4 -2.14 -31.86 34.40
CA LEU A 4 -2.67 -30.51 34.57
C LEU A 4 -1.57 -29.43 34.49
N LEU A 5 -0.35 -29.74 34.91
CA LEU A 5 0.82 -28.86 34.76
C LEU A 5 1.36 -28.81 33.33
N MET A 6 1.19 -29.89 32.56
CA MET A 6 1.64 -29.99 31.17
C MET A 6 0.71 -29.19 30.25
N GLU A 7 -0.58 -29.24 30.51
CA GLU A 7 -1.62 -28.51 29.76
C GLU A 7 -1.53 -26.98 29.97
N ILE A 8 -1.27 -26.54 31.21
CA ILE A 8 -1.00 -25.13 31.51
C ILE A 8 0.30 -24.66 30.82
N ARG A 9 1.35 -25.49 30.79
CA ARG A 9 2.59 -25.16 30.07
C ARG A 9 2.37 -25.04 28.56
N ASN A 10 1.56 -25.92 27.96
CA ASN A 10 1.24 -25.86 26.54
C ASN A 10 0.41 -24.62 26.21
N GLY A 11 -0.65 -24.32 26.97
CA GLY A 11 -1.46 -23.11 26.77
C GLY A 11 -0.66 -21.81 26.93
N PHE A 12 0.32 -21.77 27.85
CA PHE A 12 1.20 -20.61 28.00
C PHE A 12 2.22 -20.47 26.86
N ARG A 13 2.63 -21.58 26.25
CA ARG A 13 3.53 -21.59 25.08
C ARG A 13 2.79 -21.11 23.83
N GLU A 14 1.55 -21.56 23.65
CA GLU A 14 0.68 -21.16 22.54
C GLU A 14 0.31 -19.67 22.63
N THR A 15 -0.09 -19.18 23.81
CA THR A 15 -0.41 -17.75 23.99
C THR A 15 0.79 -16.81 23.79
N ARG A 16 2.02 -17.25 24.08
CA ARG A 16 3.24 -16.49 23.74
C ARG A 16 3.49 -16.44 22.24
N ASP A 17 3.37 -17.58 21.55
CA ASP A 17 3.52 -17.67 20.09
C ASP A 17 2.52 -16.77 19.35
N ILE A 18 1.26 -16.77 19.78
CA ILE A 18 0.21 -15.92 19.18
C ILE A 18 0.53 -14.43 19.40
N ARG A 19 0.99 -14.04 20.60
CA ARG A 19 1.38 -12.66 20.91
C ARG A 19 2.58 -12.19 20.08
N GLU A 20 3.58 -13.04 19.92
CA GLU A 20 4.75 -12.76 19.08
C GLU A 20 4.34 -12.59 17.62
N LYS A 21 3.50 -13.49 17.09
CA LYS A 21 2.96 -13.40 15.72
C LYS A 21 2.15 -12.12 15.50
N VAL A 22 1.26 -11.76 16.43
CA VAL A 22 0.49 -10.51 16.35
C VAL A 22 1.42 -9.29 16.38
N THR A 23 2.49 -9.32 17.16
CA THR A 23 3.47 -8.22 17.24
C THR A 23 4.27 -8.09 15.94
N LEU A 24 4.67 -9.20 15.34
CA LEU A 24 5.34 -9.25 14.03
C LEU A 24 4.44 -8.71 12.93
N ILE A 25 3.16 -9.13 12.88
CA ILE A 25 2.18 -8.64 11.90
C ILE A 25 1.94 -7.14 12.06
N LYS A 26 1.78 -6.66 13.30
CA LYS A 26 1.59 -5.23 13.58
C LYS A 26 2.79 -4.39 13.15
N THR A 27 4.01 -4.91 13.37
CA THR A 27 5.24 -4.25 12.96
C THR A 27 5.39 -4.23 11.43
N ALA A 28 5.06 -5.34 10.76
CA ALA A 28 5.07 -5.42 9.30
C ALA A 28 4.03 -4.49 8.66
N SER A 29 2.79 -4.46 9.18
CA SER A 29 1.74 -3.53 8.75
C SER A 29 2.21 -2.08 8.85
N ARG A 30 2.80 -1.70 9.99
CA ARG A 30 3.27 -0.33 10.22
C ARG A 30 4.34 0.12 9.21
N ASN A 31 5.12 -0.82 8.67
CA ASN A 31 6.09 -0.53 7.62
C ASN A 31 5.37 -0.36 6.26
N LEU A 32 4.42 -1.25 5.93
CA LEU A 32 3.59 -1.12 4.72
C LEU A 32 2.78 0.18 4.70
N ASP A 33 2.31 0.63 5.85
CA ASP A 33 1.56 1.88 5.99
C ASP A 33 2.41 3.13 5.65
N ARG A 34 3.74 3.00 5.62
CA ARG A 34 4.70 4.06 5.22
C ARG A 34 5.20 3.89 3.78
N GLU A 35 4.70 2.88 3.08
CA GLU A 35 5.05 2.60 1.70
C GLU A 35 3.96 3.11 0.77
N ILE A 36 4.38 3.76 -0.32
CA ILE A 36 3.48 4.19 -1.38
C ILE A 36 3.97 3.57 -2.68
N LYS A 37 3.12 2.76 -3.29
CA LYS A 37 3.37 2.23 -4.62
C LYS A 37 2.71 3.13 -5.67
N VAL A 38 3.51 3.63 -6.60
CA VAL A 38 3.08 4.45 -7.72
C VAL A 38 3.25 3.67 -9.00
N LYS A 39 2.15 3.50 -9.73
CA LYS A 39 2.14 2.86 -11.04
C LYS A 39 2.38 3.89 -12.12
N VAL A 40 3.43 3.69 -12.91
CA VAL A 40 3.80 4.57 -14.02
C VAL A 40 3.37 3.87 -15.31
N ARG A 41 2.42 4.45 -16.07
CA ARG A 41 1.91 3.79 -17.29
C ARG A 41 2.70 4.09 -18.56
N ASN A 42 3.50 5.15 -18.58
CA ASN A 42 4.23 5.56 -19.78
C ASN A 42 5.58 4.84 -19.86
N SER A 43 5.77 4.01 -20.91
CA SER A 43 7.02 3.29 -21.15
C SER A 43 8.24 4.20 -21.30
N HIS A 44 8.08 5.38 -21.90
CA HIS A 44 9.17 6.34 -22.01
C HIS A 44 9.59 6.89 -20.64
N SER A 45 8.62 7.22 -19.79
CA SER A 45 8.87 7.66 -18.41
C SER A 45 9.53 6.56 -17.58
N ILE A 46 9.10 5.30 -17.74
CA ILE A 46 9.75 4.15 -17.07
C ILE A 46 11.22 4.05 -17.48
N GLN A 47 11.53 4.14 -18.78
CA GLN A 47 12.92 4.07 -19.25
C GLN A 47 13.76 5.27 -18.82
N ALA A 48 13.17 6.46 -18.77
CA ALA A 48 13.86 7.65 -18.26
C ALA A 48 14.21 7.47 -16.77
N LEU A 49 13.27 6.98 -15.96
CA LEU A 49 13.49 6.70 -14.53
C LEU A 49 14.52 5.57 -14.33
N ARG A 50 14.60 4.57 -15.22
CA ARG A 50 15.58 3.48 -15.14
C ARG A 50 17.03 3.93 -15.30
N ARG A 51 17.25 5.08 -15.95
CA ARG A 51 18.59 5.65 -16.12
C ARG A 51 19.04 6.47 -14.91
N LEU A 52 18.11 6.78 -14.00
CA LEU A 52 18.35 7.56 -12.81
C LEU A 52 18.69 6.63 -11.63
N THR A 53 19.46 7.15 -10.69
CA THR A 53 19.71 6.46 -9.42
C THR A 53 18.50 6.62 -8.49
N GLU A 54 18.43 5.80 -7.43
CA GLU A 54 17.37 5.91 -6.42
C GLU A 54 17.35 7.29 -5.75
N GLU A 55 18.52 7.90 -5.57
CA GLU A 55 18.68 9.25 -5.01
C GLU A 55 18.13 10.32 -5.95
N ASP A 56 18.40 10.22 -7.26
CA ASP A 56 17.86 11.14 -8.26
C ASP A 56 16.32 11.06 -8.34
N ILE A 57 15.77 9.85 -8.24
CA ILE A 57 14.31 9.64 -8.22
C ILE A 57 13.71 10.29 -6.98
N LYS A 58 14.33 10.10 -5.81
CA LYS A 58 13.93 10.76 -4.57
C LYS A 58 13.99 12.27 -4.73
N GLU A 59 15.10 12.82 -5.21
CA GLU A 59 15.28 14.26 -5.37
C GLU A 59 14.21 14.84 -6.29
N ARG A 60 13.92 14.20 -7.42
CA ARG A 60 12.87 14.63 -8.35
C ARG A 60 11.49 14.69 -7.70
N ILE A 61 11.16 13.73 -6.83
CA ILE A 61 9.91 13.73 -6.06
C ILE A 61 9.93 14.87 -5.04
N THR A 62 11.01 15.02 -4.28
CA THR A 62 11.19 16.09 -3.28
C THR A 62 11.08 17.47 -3.90
N GLN A 63 11.72 17.70 -5.05
CA GLN A 63 11.63 18.96 -5.80
C GLN A 63 10.19 19.23 -6.28
N ALA A 64 9.50 18.21 -6.80
CA ALA A 64 8.10 18.35 -7.20
C ALA A 64 7.17 18.67 -6.02
N LEU A 65 7.45 18.12 -4.83
CA LEU A 65 6.71 18.43 -3.60
C LEU A 65 7.04 19.82 -3.07
N ALA A 66 8.30 20.25 -3.15
CA ALA A 66 8.76 21.55 -2.69
C ALA A 66 8.30 22.71 -3.58
N ALA A 67 8.10 22.46 -4.89
CA ALA A 67 7.60 23.46 -5.83
C ALA A 67 6.18 23.94 -5.50
N GLU A 68 5.38 23.12 -4.82
CA GLU A 68 3.99 23.41 -4.47
C GLU A 68 3.89 23.72 -2.96
N PRO A 69 3.43 24.92 -2.55
CA PRO A 69 3.42 25.32 -1.15
C PRO A 69 2.53 24.42 -0.29
N ALA A 70 1.49 23.83 -0.89
CA ALA A 70 0.61 22.89 -0.23
C ALA A 70 1.30 21.56 0.13
N THR A 71 2.37 21.17 -0.56
CA THR A 71 3.09 19.90 -0.35
C THR A 71 4.52 20.06 0.16
N ALA A 72 5.03 21.29 0.28
CA ALA A 72 6.41 21.55 0.68
C ALA A 72 6.81 20.86 2.00
N ASN A 73 5.92 20.84 2.99
CA ASN A 73 6.15 20.16 4.26
C ASN A 73 6.27 18.62 4.15
N LEU A 74 5.78 18.03 3.05
CA LEU A 74 5.86 16.59 2.80
C LEU A 74 7.18 16.19 2.12
N ALA A 75 7.94 17.14 1.56
CA ALA A 75 9.19 16.87 0.89
C ALA A 75 10.23 16.22 1.83
N SER A 76 10.27 16.65 3.10
CA SER A 76 11.14 16.07 4.14
C SER A 76 10.66 14.70 4.66
N GLN A 77 9.41 14.31 4.38
CA GLN A 77 8.86 13.02 4.78
C GLN A 77 9.32 11.89 3.86
N VAL A 78 9.77 12.19 2.64
CA VAL A 78 10.24 11.18 1.68
C VAL A 78 11.66 10.74 2.05
N THR A 79 11.79 9.52 2.57
CA THR A 79 13.09 8.98 3.00
C THR A 79 13.85 8.37 1.83
N ALA A 80 13.16 7.60 0.99
CA ALA A 80 13.74 6.91 -0.15
C ALA A 80 12.70 6.70 -1.25
N ALA A 81 13.17 6.56 -2.49
CA ALA A 81 12.34 6.18 -3.62
C ALA A 81 13.15 5.26 -4.53
N LYS A 82 12.53 4.18 -5.02
CA LYS A 82 13.19 3.24 -5.93
C LYS A 82 12.25 2.75 -7.01
N GLN A 83 12.81 2.43 -8.16
CA GLN A 83 12.04 1.80 -9.23
C GLN A 83 12.05 0.28 -9.09
N LEU A 84 10.87 -0.32 -9.15
CA LEU A 84 10.68 -1.76 -9.13
C LEU A 84 10.98 -2.36 -10.50
N LYS A 85 11.26 -3.67 -10.54
CA LYS A 85 11.48 -4.42 -11.79
C LYS A 85 10.30 -4.30 -12.77
N SER A 86 9.07 -4.14 -12.24
CA SER A 86 7.85 -3.88 -13.03
C SER A 86 7.85 -2.52 -13.74
N GLY A 87 8.71 -1.58 -13.33
CA GLY A 87 8.72 -0.19 -13.79
C GLY A 87 7.95 0.77 -12.88
N ASP A 88 7.19 0.24 -11.91
CA ASP A 88 6.52 1.03 -10.86
C ASP A 88 7.54 1.68 -9.92
N ILE A 89 7.13 2.69 -9.18
CA ILE A 89 7.96 3.37 -8.18
C ILE A 89 7.45 3.01 -6.78
N MET A 90 8.35 2.61 -5.91
CA MET A 90 8.09 2.46 -4.49
C MET A 90 8.70 3.65 -3.75
N ILE A 91 7.91 4.28 -2.89
CA ILE A 91 8.30 5.44 -2.09
C ILE A 91 8.17 5.08 -0.63
N TYR A 92 9.17 5.42 0.15
CA TYR A 92 9.23 5.20 1.58
C TYR A 92 9.15 6.53 2.31
N THR A 93 8.23 6.61 3.27
CA THR A 93 8.08 7.80 4.12
C THR A 93 8.54 7.55 5.54
N THR A 94 8.89 8.64 6.24
CA THR A 94 9.25 8.59 7.65
C THR A 94 8.05 8.22 8.53
N THR A 95 6.88 8.77 8.23
CA THR A 95 5.64 8.57 9.00
C THR A 95 4.48 8.09 8.14
N THR A 96 3.54 7.40 8.78
CA THR A 96 2.31 6.91 8.14
C THR A 96 1.40 8.06 7.74
N GLU A 97 1.33 9.10 8.56
CA GLU A 97 0.58 10.32 8.27
C GLU A 97 1.14 11.05 7.06
N GLY A 98 2.48 11.03 6.89
CA GLY A 98 3.15 11.55 5.71
C GLY A 98 2.79 10.75 4.45
N ALA A 99 2.69 9.43 4.55
CA ALA A 99 2.25 8.59 3.43
C ALA A 99 0.80 8.89 3.02
N GLU A 100 -0.13 8.95 3.97
CA GLU A 100 -1.53 9.28 3.72
C GLU A 100 -1.70 10.69 3.13
N ALA A 101 -0.95 11.68 3.64
CA ALA A 101 -0.96 13.03 3.09
C ALA A 101 -0.44 13.09 1.64
N LEU A 102 0.58 12.29 1.31
CA LEU A 102 1.08 12.14 -0.06
C LEU A 102 0.06 11.45 -0.98
N LYS A 103 -0.66 10.45 -0.48
CA LYS A 103 -1.76 9.78 -1.19
C LYS A 103 -2.89 10.74 -1.54
N GLY A 104 -3.26 11.62 -0.60
CA GLY A 104 -4.30 12.63 -0.80
C GLY A 104 -3.95 13.71 -1.82
N LYS A 105 -2.66 14.09 -1.93
CA LYS A 105 -2.21 15.20 -2.80
C LYS A 105 -1.60 14.69 -4.10
N ARG A 106 -2.42 14.33 -5.09
CA ARG A 106 -1.98 13.62 -6.31
C ARG A 106 -1.18 14.44 -7.34
N LYS A 107 -1.07 15.77 -7.20
CA LYS A 107 -0.46 16.65 -8.22
C LYS A 107 1.00 16.31 -8.54
N TRP A 108 1.80 15.97 -7.53
CA TRP A 108 3.23 15.66 -7.67
C TRP A 108 3.49 14.42 -8.53
N LEU A 109 2.52 13.51 -8.71
CA LEU A 109 2.65 12.32 -9.56
C LEU A 109 3.00 12.65 -11.02
N SER A 110 2.62 13.84 -11.46
CA SER A 110 2.93 14.36 -12.81
C SER A 110 4.44 14.46 -13.05
N SER A 111 5.26 14.61 -11.99
CA SER A 111 6.72 14.65 -12.10
C SER A 111 7.31 13.31 -12.53
N LEU A 112 6.64 12.20 -12.21
CA LEU A 112 7.05 10.84 -12.57
C LEU A 112 6.56 10.44 -13.97
N GLY A 113 5.48 11.07 -14.46
CA GLY A 113 4.96 10.87 -15.80
C GLY A 113 3.50 11.30 -15.95
N THR A 114 3.05 11.50 -17.19
CA THR A 114 1.73 12.03 -17.55
C THR A 114 0.55 11.15 -17.09
N LYS A 115 0.77 9.86 -16.85
CA LYS A 115 -0.25 8.88 -16.45
C LYS A 115 0.24 8.03 -15.28
N SER A 116 0.76 8.70 -14.26
CA SER A 116 1.18 8.06 -13.01
C SER A 116 0.01 8.05 -12.02
N GLU A 117 -0.24 6.91 -11.39
CA GLU A 117 -1.33 6.73 -10.44
C GLU A 117 -0.81 6.06 -9.16
N ILE A 118 -1.37 6.43 -8.02
CA ILE A 118 -1.10 5.73 -6.76
C ILE A 118 -1.90 4.44 -6.78
N LEU A 119 -1.23 3.33 -6.51
CA LEU A 119 -1.87 2.03 -6.37
C LEU A 119 -2.47 1.93 -4.97
N GLU A 120 -3.78 2.09 -4.88
CA GLU A 120 -4.53 1.86 -3.65
C GLU A 120 -4.77 0.36 -3.49
N GLU A 121 -4.35 -0.20 -2.36
CA GLU A 121 -4.62 -1.60 -2.05
C GLU A 121 -6.12 -1.79 -1.84
N THR A 122 -6.75 -2.46 -2.80
CA THR A 122 -8.16 -2.81 -2.73
C THR A 122 -8.28 -4.27 -2.36
N TYR A 123 -8.85 -4.54 -1.19
CA TYR A 123 -9.13 -5.91 -0.76
C TYR A 123 -10.57 -6.26 -1.12
N GLY A 124 -10.78 -7.39 -1.79
CA GLY A 124 -12.11 -7.91 -2.03
C GLY A 124 -12.73 -8.37 -0.72
N VAL A 125 -13.92 -7.86 -0.38
CA VAL A 125 -14.69 -8.35 0.76
C VAL A 125 -15.51 -9.55 0.31
N PRO A 126 -15.26 -10.77 0.83
CA PRO A 126 -16.10 -11.92 0.51
C PRO A 126 -17.47 -11.75 1.18
N VAL A 127 -18.52 -11.63 0.37
CA VAL A 127 -19.91 -11.61 0.86
C VAL A 127 -20.50 -13.01 0.67
N HIS A 128 -20.82 -13.68 1.78
CA HIS A 128 -21.51 -14.97 1.75
C HIS A 128 -22.97 -14.79 2.20
N ARG A 129 -23.91 -15.25 1.38
CA ARG A 129 -25.38 -15.20 1.58
C ARG A 129 -25.95 -13.78 1.71
N VAL A 130 -26.27 -13.17 0.57
CA VAL A 130 -27.14 -11.99 0.51
C VAL A 130 -28.60 -12.49 0.63
N PRO A 131 -29.33 -12.21 1.73
CA PRO A 131 -30.72 -12.64 1.85
C PRO A 131 -31.57 -11.88 0.82
N VAL A 132 -32.18 -12.61 -0.11
CA VAL A 132 -33.13 -12.06 -1.08
C VAL A 132 -34.55 -12.30 -0.58
N ASN A 133 -35.32 -11.23 -0.42
CA ASN A 133 -36.71 -11.33 0.02
C ASN A 133 -37.65 -11.75 -1.14
N ARG A 134 -37.29 -11.42 -2.38
CA ARG A 134 -38.04 -11.78 -3.60
C ARG A 134 -37.09 -11.92 -4.78
N VAL A 135 -37.29 -12.98 -5.57
CA VAL A 135 -36.62 -13.18 -6.86
C VAL A 135 -37.68 -12.90 -7.94
N ASN A 136 -37.39 -11.98 -8.87
CA ASN A 136 -38.26 -11.73 -10.01
C ASN A 136 -37.98 -12.79 -11.08
N VAL A 137 -38.88 -13.78 -11.22
CA VAL A 137 -38.73 -14.92 -12.13
C VAL A 137 -39.29 -14.58 -13.54
N ASN A 138 -39.86 -13.39 -13.75
CA ASN A 138 -40.54 -13.04 -15.01
C ASN A 138 -39.61 -12.59 -16.15
N ASN A 139 -38.29 -12.61 -15.94
CA ASN A 139 -37.32 -12.25 -16.98
C ASN A 139 -36.61 -13.50 -17.51
N GLN A 140 -37.40 -14.49 -17.95
CA GLN A 140 -36.90 -15.55 -18.82
C GLN A 140 -36.86 -15.00 -20.24
N ALA A 141 -35.75 -14.33 -20.61
CA ALA A 141 -35.44 -14.17 -22.01
C ALA A 141 -35.21 -15.57 -22.59
N GLN A 142 -36.25 -16.11 -23.21
CA GLN A 142 -36.20 -17.36 -23.96
C GLN A 142 -35.31 -17.10 -25.18
N ILE A 143 -34.02 -17.44 -25.05
CA ILE A 143 -33.12 -17.50 -26.20
C ILE A 143 -33.52 -18.76 -26.96
N ILE A 144 -34.16 -18.55 -28.11
CA ILE A 144 -34.48 -19.57 -29.10
C ILE A 144 -33.23 -19.83 -29.94
#